data_AF-X1BZN4-F1
#
_entry.id   AF-X1BZN4-F1
#
_cell.length_a   1.000
_cell.length_b   1.000
_cell.length_c   1.000
_cell.angle_alpha   90.00
_cell.angle_beta   90.00
_cell.angle_gamma   90.00
#
_symmetry.space_group_name_H-M   'P 1'
#
loop_
_entity.id
_entity.type
_entity.pdbx_description
1 polymer ?
#
loop_
_entity_poly.entity_id
_entity_poly.type
_entity_poly.pdbx_seq_one_letter_code
_entity_poly.pdbx_strand_id
1 'polypeptide(L)' 'EVDKAWKIFANMGLSPFEFMDQIGLDVVYHIEMSYYKNSGLEDDKPPQALKDLVDSGVLGQKTKKGFYTY' A
#
# COMPACT_ATOMS: atom_id res chain seq x y z
N GLU A 1 -0.47 -4.46 14.90
CA GLU A 1 -0.90 -3.43 15.89
C GLU A 1 -1.26 -2.09 15.23
N VAL A 2 -0.60 -1.71 14.13
CA VAL A 2 -0.94 -0.53 13.30
C VAL A 2 -2.41 -0.51 12.85
N ASP A 3 -2.97 -1.66 12.47
CA ASP A 3 -4.38 -1.80 12.07
C ASP A 3 -5.41 -1.41 13.13
N LYS A 4 -5.15 -1.75 14.39
CA LYS A 4 -6.05 -1.41 15.49
C LYS A 4 -6.03 0.09 15.76
N ALA A 5 -4.86 0.73 15.68
CA ALA A 5 -4.75 2.17 15.83
C ALA A 5 -5.52 2.89 14.71
N TRP A 6 -5.41 2.42 13.46
CA TRP A 6 -6.10 3.06 12.34
C TRP A 6 -7.63 2.97 12.41
N LYS A 7 -8.17 1.84 12.88
CA LYS A 7 -9.63 1.69 13.11
C LYS A 7 -10.17 2.66 14.15
N ILE A 8 -9.34 3.06 15.12
CA ILE A 8 -9.69 4.06 16.15
C ILE A 8 -9.54 5.48 15.58
N PHE A 9 -8.50 5.75 14.79
CA PHE A 9 -8.20 7.11 14.31
C PHE A 9 -8.95 7.55 13.04
N ALA A 10 -9.24 6.64 12.11
CA ALA A 10 -9.81 7.01 10.80
C ALA A 10 -11.34 6.93 10.74
N ASN A 11 -12.00 6.36 11.76
CA ASN A 11 -13.44 6.05 11.78
C ASN A 11 -13.96 5.31 10.51
N MET A 12 -13.04 4.74 9.75
CA MET A 12 -13.28 3.90 8.59
C MET A 12 -13.11 2.48 9.08
N GLY A 13 -14.16 1.66 9.02
CA GLY A 13 -14.16 0.26 9.48
C GLY A 13 -13.20 -0.66 8.72
N LEU A 14 -12.33 -0.12 7.87
CA LEU A 14 -11.38 -0.80 7.01
C LEU A 14 -9.96 -0.52 7.48
N SER A 15 -9.20 -1.59 7.65
CA SER A 15 -7.77 -1.49 7.91
C SER A 15 -7.05 -0.83 6.72
N PRO A 16 -6.01 -0.01 6.95
CA PRO A 16 -5.25 0.64 5.88
C PRO A 16 -4.64 -0.39 4.93
N PHE A 17 -4.19 -1.55 5.44
CA PHE A 17 -3.67 -2.62 4.60
C PHE A 17 -4.76 -3.33 3.78
N GLU A 18 -5.98 -3.51 4.33
CA GLU A 18 -7.13 -4.02 3.56
C GLU A 18 -7.53 -3.03 2.46
N PHE A 19 -7.49 -1.73 2.76
CA PHE A 19 -7.78 -0.66 1.79
C PHE A 19 -6.72 -0.58 0.69
N MET A 20 -5.44 -0.72 1.04
CA MET A 20 -4.33 -0.83 0.07
C MET A 20 -4.48 -2.08 -0.80
N ASP A 21 -4.87 -3.22 -0.23
CA ASP A 21 -5.13 -4.44 -1.00
C ASP A 21 -6.35 -4.30 -1.91
N GLN A 22 -7.37 -3.52 -1.53
CA GLN A 22 -8.54 -3.25 -2.35
C GLN A 22 -8.23 -2.28 -3.51
N ILE A 23 -7.40 -1.26 -3.27
CA ILE A 23 -6.95 -0.33 -4.31
C ILE A 23 -5.97 -1.00 -5.27
N GLY A 24 -5.04 -1.78 -4.72
CA GLY A 24 -3.95 -2.43 -5.44
C GLY A 24 -2.60 -1.85 -5.04
N LEU A 25 -1.66 -2.73 -4.68
CA LEU A 25 -0.31 -2.35 -4.24
C LEU A 25 0.49 -1.66 -5.34
N ASP A 26 0.22 -1.96 -6.61
CA ASP A 26 0.78 -1.27 -7.77
C ASP A 26 0.36 0.19 -7.84
N VAL A 27 -0.92 0.47 -7.58
CA VAL A 27 -1.44 1.84 -7.63
C VAL A 27 -0.82 2.67 -6.51
N VAL A 28 -0.74 2.10 -5.30
CA VAL A 28 -0.07 2.75 -4.16
C VAL A 28 1.39 3.05 -4.50
N TYR A 29 2.12 2.08 -5.05
CA TYR A 29 3.52 2.26 -5.47
C TYR A 29 3.66 3.35 -6.54
N HIS A 30 2.77 3.39 -7.53
CA HIS A 30 2.77 4.44 -8.56
C HIS A 30 2.49 5.84 -7.99
N ILE A 31 1.59 5.95 -7.02
CA ILE A 31 1.29 7.21 -6.33
C ILE A 31 2.52 7.68 -5.57
N GLU A 32 3.12 6.83 -4.74
CA GLU A 32 4.35 7.17 -4.01
C GLU A 32 5.50 7.55 -4.95
N MET A 33 5.66 6.83 -6.06
CA MET A 33 6.68 7.17 -7.05
C MET A 33 6.41 8.50 -7.76
N SER A 34 5.14 8.85 -7.97
CA SER A 34 4.74 10.17 -8.46
C SER A 34 5.01 11.27 -7.43
N TYR A 35 4.76 11.01 -6.14
CA TYR A 35 5.10 11.91 -5.05
C TYR A 35 6.61 12.11 -4.96
N TYR A 36 7.40 11.04 -4.96
CA TYR A 36 8.85 11.08 -5.00
C TYR A 36 9.37 11.93 -6.18
N LYS A 37 8.82 11.71 -7.38
CA LYS A 37 9.21 12.45 -8.58
C LYS A 37 8.85 13.94 -8.49
N ASN A 38 7.77 14.28 -7.80
CA ASN A 38 7.28 15.65 -7.67
C ASN A 38 7.93 16.41 -6.50
N SER A 39 8.21 15.71 -5.41
CA SER A 39 8.82 16.24 -4.18
C SER A 39 10.35 16.32 -4.31
N GLY A 40 10.95 15.35 -4.99
CA GLY A 40 12.41 15.26 -5.15
C GLY A 40 13.17 14.89 -3.87
N LEU A 41 12.46 14.59 -2.78
CA LEU A 41 13.02 14.21 -1.49
C LEU A 41 13.24 12.69 -1.41
N GLU A 42 14.40 12.26 -0.94
CA GLU A 42 14.71 10.83 -0.75
C GLU A 42 13.83 10.15 0.31
N ASP A 43 13.26 10.93 1.23
CA ASP A 43 12.30 10.43 2.23
C ASP A 43 10.96 9.98 1.62
N ASP A 44 10.56 10.54 0.48
CA ASP A 44 9.34 10.12 -0.24
C ASP A 44 9.56 8.90 -1.14
N LYS A 45 10.78 8.33 -1.13
CA LYS A 45 11.10 7.20 -1.98
C LYS A 45 10.31 5.97 -1.52
N PRO A 46 9.50 5.34 -2.40
CA PRO A 46 8.75 4.16 -2.03
C PRO A 46 9.69 3.03 -1.59
N PRO A 47 9.33 2.27 -0.54
CA PRO A 47 10.17 1.21 -0.02
C PRO A 47 10.38 0.10 -1.06
N GLN A 48 11.61 -0.41 -1.13
CA GLN A 48 11.99 -1.47 -2.08
C GLN A 48 11.10 -2.73 -1.92
N ALA A 49 10.71 -3.06 -0.68
CA ALA A 49 9.81 -4.17 -0.40
C ALA A 49 8.44 -4.02 -1.07
N LEU A 50 7.90 -2.80 -1.19
CA LEU A 50 6.64 -2.56 -1.89
C LEU A 50 6.82 -2.79 -3.39
N LYS A 51 7.95 -2.35 -3.96
CA LYS A 51 8.29 -2.62 -5.35
C LYS A 51 8.36 -4.13 -5.62
N ASP A 52 9.05 -4.88 -4.76
CA ASP A 52 9.24 -6.32 -4.94
C ASP A 52 7.91 -7.09 -4.86
N LEU A 53 6.98 -6.66 -4.01
CA LEU A 53 5.62 -7.20 -3.94
C LEU A 53 4.83 -6.96 -5.24
N VAL A 54 4.91 -5.73 -5.76
CA VAL A 54 4.27 -5.37 -7.04
C VAL A 54 4.86 -6.17 -8.21
N ASP A 55 6.19 -6.29 -8.26
CA ASP A 55 6.92 -7.04 -9.29
C ASP A 55 6.58 -8.54 -9.23
N SER A 56 6.39 -9.08 -8.02
CA SER A 56 5.96 -10.47 -7.79
C SER A 56 4.49 -10.74 -8.11
N GLY A 57 3.73 -9.72 -8.55
CA GLY A 57 2.29 -9.86 -8.83
C GLY A 57 1.43 -10.05 -7.58
N VAL A 58 1.95 -9.67 -6.41
CA VAL A 58 1.20 -9.60 -5.15
C VAL A 58 0.57 -8.22 -5.10
N LEU A 59 -0.64 -8.09 -5.65
CA LEU A 59 -1.27 -6.81 -5.89
C LEU A 59 -2.52 -6.57 -5.02
N GLY A 60 -2.79 -7.42 -4.03
CA GLY A 60 -3.95 -7.28 -3.17
C GLY A 60 -5.12 -8.18 -3.58
N GLN A 61 -6.34 -7.68 -3.39
CA GLN A 61 -7.57 -8.42 -3.62
C GLN A 61 -7.70 -8.89 -5.07
N LYS A 62 -7.21 -8.10 -6.04
CA LYS A 62 -7.26 -8.46 -7.47
C LYS A 62 -6.45 -9.71 -7.82
N THR A 63 -5.41 -10.02 -7.05
CA THR A 63 -4.58 -11.23 -7.20
C THR A 63 -4.85 -12.26 -6.11
N LYS A 64 -5.90 -12.05 -5.30
CA LYS A 64 -6.23 -12.81 -4.08
C LYS A 64 -5.10 -12.92 -3.05
N LYS A 65 -4.08 -12.08 -3.21
CA LYS A 65 -2.86 -12.12 -2.42
C LYS A 65 -2.24 -10.73 -2.41
N GLY A 66 -2.18 -10.15 -1.22
CA GLY A 66 -1.62 -8.84 -0.90
C GLY A 66 -0.90 -8.86 0.44
N PHE A 67 -1.15 -7.86 1.26
CA PHE A 67 -0.83 -7.90 2.69
C PHE A 67 -1.64 -8.98 3.42
N TYR A 68 -2.87 -9.21 2.98
CA TYR A 68 -3.69 -10.34 3.41
C TYR A 68 -3.82 -11.39 2.30
N THR A 69 -4.10 -12.62 2.73
CA THR A 69 -4.49 -13.70 1.82
C THR A 69 -6.02 -13.72 1.74
N TYR A 70 -6.56 -13.58 0.53
CA TYR A 70 -8.01 -13.51 0.25
C TYR A 70 -8.54 -14.78 -0.42
#